data_AF-A0A960JD68-F1
#
_entry.id   AF-A0A960JD68-F1
#
_cell.length_a   1.000
_cell.length_b   1.000
_cell.length_c   1.000
_cell.angle_alpha   90.00
_cell.angle_beta   90.00
_cell.angle_gamma   90.00
#
_symmetry.space_group_name_H-M   'P 1'
#
loop_
_entity.id
_entity.type
_entity.pdbx_description
1 polymer ?
#
loop_
_entity_poly.entity_id
_entity_poly.type
_entity_poly.pdbx_seq_one_letter_code
_entity_poly.pdbx_strand_id
1 'polypeptide(L)'
;RGVRVDGVEQEEGFIINWRDGAVSDRPAGLAQYEVLFYVESKSEPKLAYRVLYEHDPATGAGYVYLPPVEVNQGAIYRGVEGNWFRSNGEWEEAIRDAFAKRGLG
;
A
#
# COMPACT_ATOMS: atom_id res chain seq x y z
N ARG A 1 -9.26 -0.83 12.89
CA ARG A 1 -10.17 0.32 12.72
C ARG A 1 -9.88 0.96 11.36
N GLY A 2 -10.89 1.03 10.49
CA GLY A 2 -10.81 1.41 9.08
C GLY A 2 -10.74 2.91 8.78
N VAL A 3 -10.58 3.28 7.51
CA VAL A 3 -10.86 4.64 7.03
C VAL A 3 -12.37 4.82 7.05
N ARG A 4 -12.90 5.99 7.44
CA ARG A 4 -14.33 6.27 7.29
C ARG A 4 -14.59 7.14 6.09
N VAL A 5 -15.36 6.63 5.13
CA VAL A 5 -15.90 7.41 3.99
C VAL A 5 -17.38 7.56 4.24
N ASP A 6 -17.88 8.80 4.28
CA ASP A 6 -19.28 9.12 4.57
C ASP A 6 -19.86 8.47 5.84
N GLY A 7 -19.01 8.30 6.86
CA GLY A 7 -19.39 7.70 8.15
C GLY A 7 -19.40 6.17 8.19
N VAL A 8 -19.15 5.50 7.05
CA VAL A 8 -19.02 4.05 6.96
C VAL A 8 -17.56 3.64 7.19
N GLU A 9 -17.32 2.69 8.10
CA GLU A 9 -15.98 2.13 8.31
C GLU A 9 -15.61 1.23 7.12
N GLN A 10 -14.66 1.72 6.32
CA GLN A 10 -14.01 0.95 5.27
C GLN A 10 -13.06 -0.04 5.94
N GLU A 11 -13.56 -1.24 6.17
CA GLU A 11 -12.78 -2.37 6.69
C GLU A 11 -11.75 -2.84 5.65
N GLU A 12 -12.06 -2.68 4.36
CA GLU A 12 -11.18 -2.93 3.23
C GLU A 12 -10.45 -1.63 2.88
N GLY A 13 -9.12 -1.62 3.03
CA GLY A 13 -8.30 -0.53 2.51
C GLY A 13 -8.13 -0.72 1.01
N PHE A 14 -8.01 0.39 0.27
CA PHE A 14 -7.72 0.32 -1.16
C PHE A 14 -6.37 -0.37 -1.45
N ILE A 15 -5.35 -0.12 -0.61
CA ILE A 15 -3.98 -0.60 -0.85
C ILE A 15 -3.73 -1.96 -0.19
N ILE A 16 -4.18 -2.14 1.05
CA ILE A 16 -3.86 -3.29 1.90
C ILE A 16 -5.13 -4.10 2.17
N ASN A 17 -5.04 -5.42 1.99
CA ASN A 17 -6.03 -6.35 2.51
C ASN A 17 -5.80 -6.53 4.02
N TRP A 18 -6.50 -5.74 4.83
CA TRP A 18 -6.37 -5.80 6.29
C TRP A 18 -6.89 -7.09 6.92
N ARG A 19 -7.77 -7.83 6.23
CA ARG A 19 -8.37 -9.07 6.78
C ARG A 19 -7.33 -10.16 7.00
N ASP A 20 -6.33 -10.23 6.15
CA ASP A 20 -5.29 -11.27 6.21
C ASP A 20 -4.25 -10.99 7.30
N GLY A 21 -4.23 -9.77 7.84
CA GLY A 21 -3.23 -9.34 8.81
C GLY A 21 -1.81 -9.28 8.22
N ALA A 22 -0.82 -9.20 9.11
CA ALA A 22 0.58 -9.17 8.73
C ALA A 22 1.03 -10.53 8.19
N VAL A 23 1.83 -10.52 7.11
CA VAL A 23 2.42 -11.74 6.56
C VAL A 23 3.82 -11.98 7.13
N SER A 24 4.09 -13.21 7.54
CA SER A 24 5.44 -13.66 7.93
C SER A 24 6.24 -14.17 6.73
N ASP A 25 5.55 -14.70 5.72
CA ASP A 25 6.15 -15.48 4.65
C ASP A 25 5.93 -14.77 3.31
N ARG A 26 6.94 -14.00 2.89
CA ARG A 26 7.03 -13.35 1.58
C ARG A 26 8.24 -13.93 0.83
N PRO A 27 8.16 -14.15 -0.49
CA PRO A 27 9.33 -14.52 -1.30
C PRO A 27 10.47 -13.50 -1.16
N ALA A 28 11.70 -14.00 -1.01
CA ALA A 28 12.89 -13.16 -0.99
C ALA A 28 13.29 -12.75 -2.42
N GLY A 29 13.93 -11.59 -2.55
CA GLY A 29 14.49 -11.13 -3.83
C GLY A 29 13.49 -10.53 -4.82
N LEU A 30 12.26 -10.25 -4.40
CA LEU A 30 11.29 -9.52 -5.22
C LEU A 30 11.78 -8.08 -5.49
N ALA A 31 11.44 -7.55 -6.67
CA ALA A 31 11.68 -6.16 -6.99
C ALA A 31 10.87 -5.26 -6.06
N GLN A 32 11.57 -4.36 -5.36
CA GLN A 32 10.97 -3.45 -4.41
C GLN A 32 10.83 -2.05 -5.00
N TYR A 33 9.62 -1.51 -4.86
CA TYR A 33 9.24 -0.19 -5.32
C TYR A 33 8.87 0.68 -4.12
N GLU A 34 9.28 1.93 -4.16
CA GLU A 34 8.79 2.94 -3.24
C GLU A 34 7.55 3.60 -3.85
N VAL A 35 6.45 3.62 -3.10
CA VAL A 35 5.19 4.21 -3.54
C VAL A 35 4.88 5.41 -2.64
N LEU A 36 4.76 6.57 -3.28
CA LEU A 36 4.56 7.87 -2.65
C LEU A 36 3.16 8.40 -2.97
N PHE A 37 2.38 8.69 -1.93
CA PHE A 37 1.04 9.27 -2.07
C PHE A 37 1.08 10.74 -1.71
N TYR A 38 0.66 11.59 -2.63
CA TYR A 38 0.55 13.03 -2.42
C TYR A 38 -0.91 13.42 -2.26
N VAL A 39 -1.19 14.32 -1.32
CA VAL A 39 -2.50 14.98 -1.19
C VAL A 39 -2.42 16.39 -1.74
N GLU A 40 -3.49 16.83 -2.40
CA GLU A 40 -3.59 18.21 -2.83
C GLU A 40 -3.54 19.16 -1.63
N SER A 41 -2.84 20.28 -1.79
CA SER A 41 -2.84 21.37 -0.81
C SER A 41 -2.87 22.71 -1.54
N LYS A 42 -3.22 23.79 -0.83
CA LYS A 42 -3.40 25.13 -1.42
C LYS A 42 -2.15 25.69 -2.12
N SER A 43 -0.97 25.19 -1.80
CA SER A 43 0.30 25.64 -2.40
C SER A 43 0.90 24.60 -3.34
N GLU A 44 1.15 23.40 -2.82
CA GLU A 44 1.79 22.31 -3.56
C GLU A 44 1.31 20.95 -3.01
N PRO A 45 1.32 19.88 -3.82
CA PRO A 45 1.02 18.55 -3.34
C PRO A 45 1.95 18.17 -2.19
N LYS A 46 1.38 17.71 -1.08
CA LYS A 46 2.16 17.29 0.09
C LYS A 46 2.23 15.78 0.14
N LEU A 47 3.42 15.24 0.37
CA LEU A 47 3.58 13.81 0.63
C LEU A 47 2.78 13.45 1.89
N ALA A 48 1.81 12.57 1.73
CA ALA A 48 0.91 12.13 2.79
C ALA A 48 1.23 10.72 3.26
N TYR A 49 1.63 9.83 2.34
CA TYR A 49 1.99 8.47 2.71
C TYR A 49 3.14 7.94 1.87
N ARG A 50 3.92 7.07 2.49
CA ARG A 50 5.00 6.31 1.86
C ARG A 50 4.88 4.86 2.29
N VAL A 51 4.93 3.96 1.31
CA VAL A 51 4.97 2.51 1.53
C VAL A 51 6.04 1.90 0.62
N LEU A 52 6.54 0.73 1.01
CA LEU A 52 7.29 -0.12 0.08
C LEU A 52 6.33 -1.15 -0.49
N TYR A 53 6.47 -1.45 -1.76
CA TYR A 53 5.64 -2.39 -2.48
C TYR A 53 6.50 -3.38 -3.25
N GLU A 54 6.11 -4.64 -3.24
CA GLU A 54 6.76 -5.68 -4.05
C GLU A 54 5.71 -6.49 -4.78
N HIS A 55 5.99 -6.77 -6.04
CA HIS A 55 5.16 -7.61 -6.89
C HIS A 55 5.85 -8.96 -7.08
N ASP A 56 5.11 -10.04 -6.87
CA ASP A 56 5.50 -11.40 -7.23
C ASP A 56 4.91 -11.73 -8.61
N PRO A 57 5.71 -11.71 -9.68
CA PRO A 57 5.22 -12.00 -11.02
C PRO A 57 4.83 -13.48 -11.20
N ALA A 58 5.30 -14.40 -10.34
CA ALA A 58 4.96 -15.81 -10.44
C ALA A 58 3.53 -16.08 -9.99
N THR A 59 3.03 -15.36 -8.98
CA THR A 59 1.67 -15.52 -8.45
C THR A 59 0.75 -14.34 -8.75
N GLY A 60 1.29 -13.24 -9.28
CA GLY A 60 0.58 -11.96 -9.45
C GLY A 60 0.21 -11.29 -8.13
N ALA A 61 0.91 -11.62 -7.04
CA ALA A 61 0.60 -11.10 -5.72
C ALA A 61 1.42 -9.87 -5.38
N GLY A 62 0.80 -8.92 -4.67
CA GLY A 62 1.52 -7.79 -4.11
C GLY A 62 1.68 -7.87 -2.60
N TYR A 63 2.76 -7.25 -2.14
CA TYR A 63 3.10 -7.09 -0.74
C TYR A 63 3.38 -5.63 -0.44
N VAL A 64 2.82 -5.12 0.66
CA VAL A 64 2.96 -3.72 1.07
C VAL A 64 3.57 -3.67 2.45
N TYR A 65 4.67 -2.94 2.59
CA TYR A 65 5.29 -2.65 3.87
C TYR A 65 4.87 -1.28 4.38
N LEU A 66 4.39 -1.24 5.63
CA LEU A 66 4.10 0.00 6.33
C LEU A 66 5.27 0.39 7.24
N PRO A 67 6.01 1.47 6.94
CA PRO A 67 7.11 1.90 7.79
C PRO A 67 6.61 2.48 9.13
N PRO A 68 7.37 2.32 10.23
CA PRO A 68 6.93 2.61 11.59
C PRO A 68 6.55 4.06 11.90
N VAL A 69 7.23 5.08 11.36
CA VAL A 69 6.87 6.49 11.63
C VAL A 69 7.69 7.43 10.76
N GLU A 70 7.00 8.32 10.02
CA GLU A 70 7.44 9.69 9.71
C GLU A 70 6.34 10.43 8.94
N VAL A 71 5.74 9.78 7.94
CA VAL A 71 4.74 10.40 7.05
C VAL A 71 3.31 9.86 7.28
N ASN A 72 3.16 8.66 7.83
CA ASN A 72 1.87 7.93 7.86
C ASN A 72 0.97 8.17 9.10
N GLN A 73 1.24 9.19 9.93
CA GLN A 73 0.66 9.34 11.28
C GLN A 73 -0.85 9.67 11.34
N GLY A 74 -1.53 9.87 10.21
CA GLY A 74 -2.93 10.30 10.16
C GLY A 74 -3.95 9.20 9.80
N ALA A 75 -3.97 8.76 8.54
CA ALA A 75 -5.05 7.89 8.03
C ALA A 75 -4.70 6.39 7.95
N ILE A 76 -3.42 6.04 8.00
CA ILE A 76 -2.95 4.65 7.83
C ILE A 76 -2.41 4.07 9.14
N TYR A 77 -2.02 4.90 10.11
CA TYR A 77 -1.53 4.42 11.41
C TYR A 77 -2.57 3.56 12.13
N ARG A 78 -2.22 2.30 12.40
CA ARG A 78 -3.10 1.26 12.96
C ARG A 78 -2.45 0.46 14.09
N GLY A 79 -1.21 0.79 14.48
CA GLY A 79 -0.46 0.06 15.50
C GLY A 79 0.08 -1.29 14.99
N VAL A 80 0.12 -1.46 13.67
CA VAL A 80 0.60 -2.67 12.99
C VAL A 80 1.74 -2.36 12.02
N GLU A 81 2.27 -1.14 12.08
CA GLU A 81 3.41 -0.70 11.28
C GLU A 81 4.67 -1.50 11.61
N GLY A 82 5.63 -1.49 10.69
CA GLY A 82 6.82 -2.34 10.74
C GLY A 82 6.59 -3.74 10.15
N ASN A 83 5.42 -3.99 9.55
CA ASN A 83 5.06 -5.29 9.00
C ASN A 83 4.75 -5.21 7.49
N TRP A 84 4.87 -6.37 6.84
CA TRP A 84 4.40 -6.60 5.48
C TRP A 84 2.96 -7.11 5.51
N PHE A 85 2.18 -6.74 4.49
CA PHE A 85 0.79 -7.14 4.32
C PHE A 85 0.54 -7.54 2.87
N ARG A 86 -0.50 -8.35 2.62
CA ARG A 86 -1.01 -8.53 1.25
C ARG A 86 -1.67 -7.25 0.77
N SER A 87 -1.41 -6.89 -0.49
CA SER A 87 -2.18 -5.84 -1.15
C SER A 87 -3.60 -6.32 -1.49
N ASN A 88 -4.50 -5.37 -1.73
CA ASN A 88 -5.85 -5.67 -2.21
C ASN A 88 -5.85 -5.87 -3.74
N GLY A 89 -6.83 -6.61 -4.27
CA GLY A 89 -6.94 -6.90 -5.71
C GLY A 89 -7.05 -5.65 -6.58
N GLU A 90 -7.82 -4.66 -6.14
CA GLU A 90 -7.96 -3.37 -6.84
C GLU A 90 -6.62 -2.62 -6.95
N TRP A 91 -5.77 -2.72 -5.93
CA TRP A 91 -4.42 -2.16 -5.95
C TRP A 91 -3.53 -2.87 -6.97
N GLU A 92 -3.61 -4.20 -7.03
CA GLU A 92 -2.84 -4.99 -8.00
C GLU A 92 -3.23 -4.69 -9.44
N GLU A 93 -4.51 -4.43 -9.71
CA GLU A 93 -4.97 -3.97 -11.03
C GLU A 93 -4.40 -2.59 -11.36
N ALA A 94 -4.52 -1.63 -10.44
CA ALA A 94 -4.00 -0.27 -10.64
C ALA A 94 -2.47 -0.24 -10.87
N ILE A 95 -1.71 -1.05 -10.12
CA ILE A 95 -0.26 -1.15 -10.27
C ILE A 95 0.13 -1.82 -11.59
N ARG A 96 -0.53 -2.91 -11.99
CA ARG A 96 -0.26 -3.56 -13.28
C ARG A 96 -0.45 -2.60 -14.44
N ASP A 97 -1.51 -1.82 -14.42
CA ASP A 97 -1.75 -0.76 -15.40
C ASP A 97 -0.62 0.30 -15.39
N ALA A 98 -0.15 0.69 -14.20
CA ALA A 98 0.94 1.65 -14.05
C ALA A 98 2.28 1.10 -14.55
N PHE A 99 2.58 -0.18 -14.30
CA PHE A 99 3.79 -0.86 -14.77
C PHE A 99 3.77 -1.05 -16.28
N ALA A 100 2.64 -1.49 -16.85
CA ALA A 100 2.47 -1.65 -18.29
C ALA A 100 2.74 -0.34 -19.04
N LYS A 101 2.20 0.79 -18.54
CA LYS A 101 2.44 2.14 -19.12
C LYS A 101 3.90 2.58 -19.06
N ARG A 102 4.72 1.98 -18.18
CA ARG A 102 6.13 2.33 -17.96
C ARG A 102 7.10 1.26 -18.47
N GLY A 103 6.62 0.16 -19.04
CA GLY A 103 7.44 -0.97 -19.48
C GLY A 103 8.13 -1.72 -18.33
N LEU A 104 7.50 -1.77 -17.16
CA LEU A 104 8.03 -2.39 -15.93
C LEU A 104 7.35 -3.74 -15.58
N GLY A 105 6.74 -4.38 -16.57
CA GLY A 105 6.02 -5.65 -16.41
C GLY A 105 6.90 -6.89 -16.50
#